data_AF-G7ZA27-F1
#
_entry.id   AF-G7ZA27-F1
#
_cell.length_a   1.000
_cell.length_b   1.000
_cell.length_c   1.000
_cell.angle_alpha   90.00
_cell.angle_beta   90.00
_cell.angle_gamma   90.00
#
_symmetry.space_group_name_H-M   'P 1'
#
loop_
_entity.id
_entity.type
_entity.pdbx_description
1 polymer ?
#
loop_
_entity_poly.entity_id
_entity_poly.type
_entity_poly.pdbx_seq_one_letter_code
_entity_poly.pdbx_strand_id
1 'polypeptide(L)'
;MQPRRFIPFDRFVVPAVAAGARPLLIGRVLYPVIEVQVVLRERSRGDMSEIELAFLAVISAGIDRTEDLHALLAVRERFAGQLLDRLEGLGLIDAAGTELRTTELGDLSLREGALVKDVERALLVCGLTGHLLPREVYDLPRLAPEKAASNLFGRRFLEPRDGVPNRILSLRLDAMRNEGGREALARFGIPDEAVAINSVGDGIGRFVEGGLVLAADPGGGWMGELRLGSATALALDGMLDLLVPEMDIALAQSHDARDRLAQALAAHGVALEGAPFVSERRGIEARVTALAPPKPLTLQGRSWLSRLGTPDQPALPIWEFRATGPDDRRRDMLDGACMYLSTDEPALCRDARALRIAGEAADRWYATPRAKRAATVGADMCDALEAAGYEPGRVRVLAERHGDGQVLRHLDEVELVES
;
A
#
# COMPACT_ATOMS: atom_id res chain seq x y z
N MET A 1 -21.40 1.99 -9.86
CA MET A 1 -20.30 1.07 -9.47
C MET A 1 -19.00 1.80 -9.72
N GLN A 2 -18.25 2.21 -8.67
CA GLN A 2 -16.95 2.86 -8.90
C GLN A 2 -16.01 1.87 -9.61
N PRO A 3 -15.20 2.31 -10.59
CA PRO A 3 -14.24 1.44 -11.24
C PRO A 3 -13.31 0.86 -10.16
N ARG A 4 -13.27 -0.47 -10.05
CA ARG A 4 -12.38 -1.17 -9.12
C ARG A 4 -10.95 -0.68 -9.43
N ARG A 5 -10.31 0.02 -8.49
CA ARG A 5 -8.88 0.38 -8.62
C ARG A 5 -8.11 -0.94 -8.68
N PHE A 6 -7.50 -1.21 -9.81
CA PHE A 6 -6.65 -2.38 -10.03
C PHE A 6 -5.39 -2.22 -9.18
N ILE A 7 -5.11 -3.18 -8.29
CA ILE A 7 -3.82 -3.27 -7.60
C ILE A 7 -2.86 -3.93 -8.58
N PRO A 8 -1.85 -3.21 -9.09
CA PRO A 8 -0.97 -3.72 -10.15
C PRO A 8 0.09 -4.66 -9.55
N PHE A 9 -0.32 -5.84 -9.08
CA PHE A 9 0.57 -6.82 -8.45
C PHE A 9 1.82 -7.12 -9.29
N ASP A 10 1.69 -7.20 -10.62
CA ASP A 10 2.81 -7.49 -11.52
C ASP A 10 3.99 -6.53 -11.36
N ARG A 11 3.75 -5.24 -11.06
CA ARG A 11 4.83 -4.25 -10.89
C ARG A 11 5.78 -4.58 -9.74
N PHE A 12 5.32 -5.34 -8.77
CA PHE A 12 6.10 -5.76 -7.60
C PHE A 12 6.53 -7.22 -7.72
N VAL A 13 5.62 -8.08 -8.15
CA VAL A 13 5.83 -9.52 -8.25
C VAL A 13 6.91 -9.86 -9.27
N VAL A 14 6.94 -9.19 -10.43
CA VAL A 14 7.91 -9.49 -11.50
C VAL A 14 9.35 -9.25 -11.02
N PRO A 15 9.71 -8.09 -10.43
CA PRO A 15 11.04 -7.90 -9.83
C PRO A 15 11.39 -8.94 -8.75
N ALA A 16 10.44 -9.28 -7.87
CA ALA A 16 10.67 -10.25 -6.80
C ALA A 16 10.96 -11.66 -7.36
N VAL A 17 10.21 -12.09 -8.37
CA VAL A 17 10.43 -13.37 -9.07
C VAL A 17 11.77 -13.38 -9.80
N ALA A 18 12.15 -12.27 -10.44
CA ALA A 18 13.46 -12.11 -11.08
C ALA A 18 14.60 -12.19 -10.05
N ALA A 19 14.39 -11.71 -8.82
CA ALA A 19 15.30 -11.86 -7.69
C ALA A 19 15.27 -13.26 -7.04
N GLY A 20 14.46 -14.19 -7.55
CA GLY A 20 14.39 -15.57 -7.10
C GLY A 20 13.25 -15.87 -6.10
N ALA A 21 12.45 -14.88 -5.69
CA ALA A 21 11.31 -15.13 -4.83
C ALA A 21 10.24 -16.00 -5.53
N ARG A 22 9.43 -16.69 -4.73
CA ARG A 22 8.31 -17.52 -5.21
C ARG A 22 7.02 -17.16 -4.49
N PRO A 23 6.23 -16.22 -5.04
CA PRO A 23 4.88 -15.94 -4.54
C PRO A 23 4.01 -17.20 -4.50
N LEU A 24 3.39 -17.43 -3.37
CA LEU A 24 2.56 -18.61 -3.11
C LEU A 24 1.11 -18.22 -2.90
N LEU A 25 0.92 -17.04 -2.30
CA LEU A 25 -0.38 -16.43 -2.11
C LEU A 25 -0.36 -15.01 -2.67
N ILE A 26 -1.26 -14.70 -3.59
CA ILE A 26 -1.52 -13.33 -4.02
C ILE A 26 -3.03 -13.15 -4.02
N GLY A 27 -3.52 -12.20 -3.25
CA GLY A 27 -4.96 -12.04 -3.06
C GLY A 27 -5.35 -10.62 -2.71
N ARG A 28 -6.63 -10.32 -2.92
CA ARG A 28 -7.23 -9.09 -2.40
C ARG A 28 -7.68 -9.31 -0.98
N VAL A 29 -7.32 -8.37 -0.11
CA VAL A 29 -7.62 -8.44 1.31
C VAL A 29 -8.32 -7.17 1.78
N LEU A 30 -9.15 -7.33 2.80
CA LEU A 30 -9.66 -6.23 3.60
C LEU A 30 -8.76 -6.13 4.83
N TYR A 31 -7.95 -5.09 4.86
CA TYR A 31 -6.99 -4.85 5.92
C TYR A 31 -7.62 -3.98 7.01
N PRO A 32 -7.62 -4.43 8.28
CA PRO A 32 -8.20 -3.64 9.36
C PRO A 32 -7.30 -2.44 9.68
N VAL A 33 -7.92 -1.29 9.82
CA VAL A 33 -7.29 -0.04 10.25
C VAL A 33 -8.13 0.58 11.35
N ILE A 34 -7.49 1.32 12.25
CA ILE A 34 -8.17 2.06 13.32
C ILE A 34 -7.96 3.55 13.03
N GLU A 35 -9.05 4.28 12.87
CA GLU A 35 -9.04 5.73 12.75
C GLU A 35 -9.15 6.32 14.16
N VAL A 36 -8.11 7.02 14.59
CA VAL A 36 -7.99 7.54 15.96
C VAL A 36 -7.97 9.06 15.89
N GLN A 37 -8.82 9.70 16.68
CA GLN A 37 -8.74 11.15 16.88
C GLN A 37 -7.65 11.46 17.91
N VAL A 38 -6.77 12.41 17.62
CA VAL A 38 -5.71 12.86 18.51
C VAL A 38 -5.76 14.37 18.65
N VAL A 39 -5.45 14.86 19.84
CA VAL A 39 -5.22 16.29 20.08
C VAL A 39 -3.72 16.51 20.09
N LEU A 40 -3.22 17.20 19.06
CA LEU A 40 -1.82 17.61 18.96
C LEU A 40 -1.65 19.02 19.52
N ARG A 41 -0.59 19.23 20.28
CA ARG A 41 -0.10 20.58 20.59
C ARG A 41 0.78 21.02 19.43
N GLU A 42 0.39 22.08 18.73
CA GLU A 42 1.08 22.60 17.54
C GLU A 42 1.54 24.04 17.75
N ARG A 43 2.77 24.33 17.32
CA ARG A 43 3.32 25.69 17.29
C ARG A 43 2.71 26.50 16.15
N SER A 44 2.12 27.65 16.46
CA SER A 44 1.64 28.58 15.43
C SER A 44 2.78 29.49 14.93
N ARG A 45 2.90 29.64 13.61
CA ARG A 45 3.92 30.51 13.00
C ARG A 45 3.43 31.96 13.03
N GLY A 46 3.99 32.78 13.92
CA GLY A 46 3.82 34.24 13.91
C GLY A 46 2.64 34.81 14.70
N ASP A 47 1.94 34.00 15.49
CA ASP A 47 0.71 34.42 16.18
C ASP A 47 0.93 35.01 17.59
N MET A 48 2.19 35.07 18.07
CA MET A 48 2.51 35.60 19.39
C MET A 48 3.64 36.63 19.32
N SER A 49 3.40 37.77 19.93
CA SER A 49 4.33 38.88 20.05
C SER A 49 5.27 38.71 21.26
N GLU A 50 6.42 39.39 21.22
CA GLU A 50 7.38 39.40 22.33
C GLU A 50 6.75 39.91 23.63
N ILE A 51 5.80 40.85 23.54
CA ILE A 51 5.13 41.39 24.72
C ILE A 51 4.19 40.36 25.34
N GLU A 52 3.50 39.54 24.54
CA GLU A 52 2.67 38.43 25.04
C GLU A 52 3.50 37.36 25.74
N LEU A 53 4.66 37.02 25.17
CA LEU A 53 5.63 36.12 25.80
C LEU A 53 6.18 36.70 27.12
N ALA A 54 6.45 38.01 27.16
CA ALA A 54 6.91 38.68 28.37
C ALA A 54 5.84 38.65 29.49
N PHE A 55 4.56 38.88 29.15
CA PHE A 55 3.45 38.73 30.08
C PHE A 55 3.37 37.31 30.66
N LEU A 56 3.40 36.29 29.80
CA LEU A 56 3.41 34.89 30.24
C LEU A 56 4.61 34.57 31.15
N ALA A 57 5.81 35.07 30.82
CA ALA A 57 7.03 34.79 31.57
C ALA A 57 6.97 35.39 32.98
N VAL A 58 6.39 36.59 33.12
CA VAL A 58 6.20 37.26 34.40
C VAL A 58 5.18 36.52 35.28
N ILE A 59 4.07 36.06 34.68
CA ILE A 59 3.06 35.25 35.39
C ILE A 59 3.66 33.92 35.84
N SER A 60 4.38 33.22 34.95
CA SER A 60 5.05 31.95 35.27
C SER A 60 6.11 32.08 36.36
N ALA A 61 6.74 33.27 36.48
CA ALA A 61 7.68 33.60 37.57
C ALA A 61 7.00 33.90 38.91
N GLY A 62 5.66 33.87 38.99
CA GLY A 62 4.89 34.03 40.22
C GLY A 62 4.37 35.44 40.47
N ILE A 63 4.39 36.33 39.46
CA ILE A 63 3.74 37.65 39.54
C ILE A 63 2.33 37.52 38.97
N ASP A 64 1.38 37.27 39.85
CA ASP A 64 0.02 36.81 39.54
C ASP A 64 -1.04 37.91 39.61
N ARG A 65 -0.68 39.14 39.99
CA ARG A 65 -1.61 40.28 40.04
C ARG A 65 -1.46 41.20 38.85
N THR A 66 -2.60 41.57 38.25
CA THR A 66 -2.68 42.52 37.12
C THR A 66 -2.01 43.86 37.40
N GLU A 67 -2.11 44.34 38.64
CA GLU A 67 -1.52 45.59 39.10
C GLU A 67 0.02 45.56 39.01
N ASP A 68 0.62 44.45 39.45
CA ASP A 68 2.06 44.25 39.44
C ASP A 68 2.60 44.03 38.01
N LEU A 69 1.82 43.34 37.18
CA LEU A 69 2.17 43.04 35.77
C LEU A 69 2.35 44.30 34.92
N HIS A 70 1.39 45.21 34.92
CA HIS A 70 1.46 46.39 34.05
C HIS A 70 2.52 47.39 34.53
N ALA A 71 2.76 47.46 35.85
CA ALA A 71 3.84 48.24 36.44
C ALA A 71 5.22 47.67 36.05
N LEU A 72 5.42 46.35 36.16
CA LEU A 72 6.69 45.69 35.84
C LEU A 72 7.04 45.78 34.34
N LEU A 73 6.05 45.54 33.48
CA LEU A 73 6.23 45.56 32.03
C LEU A 73 6.11 46.97 31.43
N ALA A 74 5.93 47.99 32.27
CA ALA A 74 5.82 49.41 31.90
C ALA A 74 4.78 49.66 30.78
N VAL A 75 3.63 48.98 30.86
CA VAL A 75 2.53 49.15 29.91
C VAL A 75 1.31 49.79 30.57
N ARG A 76 0.44 50.40 29.77
CA ARG A 76 -0.81 50.99 30.27
C ARG A 76 -1.76 49.89 30.73
N GLU A 77 -2.43 50.10 31.86
CA GLU A 77 -3.39 49.16 32.46
C GLU A 77 -4.44 48.65 31.45
N ARG A 78 -5.04 49.56 30.65
CA ARG A 78 -6.00 49.17 29.60
C ARG A 78 -5.42 48.20 28.56
N PHE A 79 -4.15 48.36 28.21
CA PHE A 79 -3.47 47.49 27.25
C PHE A 79 -3.10 46.15 27.90
N ALA A 80 -2.66 46.17 29.16
CA ALA A 80 -2.44 44.96 29.94
C ALA A 80 -3.73 44.13 30.06
N GLY A 81 -4.86 44.76 30.37
CA GLY A 81 -6.16 44.09 30.41
C GLY A 81 -6.52 43.43 29.08
N GLN A 82 -6.36 44.14 27.95
CA GLN A 82 -6.60 43.56 26.61
C GLN A 82 -5.70 42.36 26.30
N LEU A 83 -4.43 42.41 26.74
CA LEU A 83 -3.50 41.29 26.57
C LEU A 83 -3.89 40.11 27.45
N LEU A 84 -4.26 40.34 28.71
CA LEU A 84 -4.69 39.30 29.63
C LEU A 84 -5.98 38.62 29.14
N ASP A 85 -6.98 39.40 28.71
CA ASP A 85 -8.22 38.89 28.11
C ASP A 85 -7.90 38.00 26.89
N ARG A 86 -6.90 38.40 26.08
CA ARG A 86 -6.45 37.61 24.93
C ARG A 86 -5.74 36.32 25.35
N LEU A 87 -4.82 36.39 26.31
CA LEU A 87 -4.08 35.23 26.80
C LEU A 87 -5.02 34.20 27.48
N GLU A 88 -6.01 34.69 28.23
CA GLU A 88 -7.08 33.87 28.82
C GLU A 88 -7.98 33.28 27.72
N GLY A 89 -8.38 34.08 26.74
CA GLY A 89 -9.16 33.62 25.59
C GLY A 89 -8.45 32.58 24.71
N LEU A 90 -7.11 32.54 24.75
CA LEU A 90 -6.28 31.52 24.12
C LEU A 90 -6.03 30.30 25.04
N GLY A 91 -6.53 30.32 26.28
CA GLY A 91 -6.35 29.26 27.28
C GLY A 91 -4.91 29.14 27.80
N LEU A 92 -4.12 30.22 27.73
CA LEU A 92 -2.71 30.22 28.15
C LEU A 92 -2.53 30.60 29.62
N ILE A 93 -3.52 31.29 30.17
CA ILE A 93 -3.61 31.65 31.59
C ILE A 93 -5.02 31.38 32.10
N ASP A 94 -5.14 31.08 33.38
CA ASP A 94 -6.40 31.00 34.11
C ASP A 94 -6.46 32.14 35.14
N ALA A 95 -7.60 32.83 35.21
CA ALA A 95 -7.89 33.82 36.23
C ALA A 95 -8.74 33.18 37.35
N ALA A 96 -8.10 32.86 38.48
CA ALA A 96 -8.79 32.36 39.67
C ALA A 96 -9.02 33.51 40.66
N GLY A 97 -10.07 34.30 40.42
CA GLY A 97 -10.35 35.50 41.23
C GLY A 97 -9.41 36.65 40.82
N THR A 98 -8.52 37.07 41.72
CA THR A 98 -7.53 38.15 41.45
C THR A 98 -6.14 37.63 41.10
N GLU A 99 -5.93 36.31 41.15
CA GLU A 99 -4.65 35.66 40.84
C GLU A 99 -4.69 35.06 39.44
N LEU A 100 -3.63 35.33 38.68
CA LEU A 100 -3.37 34.80 37.35
C LEU A 100 -2.36 33.66 37.44
N ARG A 101 -2.62 32.57 36.73
CA ARG A 101 -1.66 31.44 36.63
C ARG A 101 -1.52 31.02 35.19
N THR A 102 -0.32 30.60 34.79
CA THR A 102 -0.12 29.97 33.48
C THR A 102 -0.76 28.59 33.48
N THR A 103 -1.37 28.23 32.34
CA THR A 103 -1.83 26.86 32.08
C THR A 103 -0.66 26.04 31.54
N GLU A 104 -0.86 24.73 31.37
CA GLU A 104 0.15 23.88 30.70
C GLU A 104 0.47 24.36 29.27
N LEU A 105 -0.51 24.93 28.56
CA LEU A 105 -0.31 25.51 27.23
C LEU A 105 0.48 26.83 27.31
N GLY A 106 0.26 27.64 28.35
CA GLY A 106 1.05 28.84 28.63
C GLY A 106 2.52 28.51 28.85
N ASP A 107 2.81 27.56 29.74
CA ASP A 107 4.18 27.13 30.04
C ASP A 107 4.86 26.46 28.83
N LEU A 108 4.11 25.72 28.01
CA LEU A 108 4.64 25.15 26.78
C LEU A 108 4.91 26.23 25.72
N SER A 109 4.04 27.23 25.59
CA SER A 109 4.24 28.35 24.66
C SER A 109 5.48 29.18 25.02
N LEU A 110 5.73 29.35 26.32
CA LEU A 110 6.96 29.98 26.82
C LEU A 110 8.22 29.18 26.45
N ARG A 111 8.21 27.86 26.67
CA ARG A 111 9.35 26.98 26.35
C ARG A 111 9.66 26.96 24.86
N GLU A 112 8.62 26.92 24.02
CA GLU A 112 8.75 26.90 22.56
C GLU A 112 8.99 28.30 21.95
N GLY A 113 8.83 29.37 22.75
CA GLY A 113 8.98 30.75 22.31
C GLY A 113 7.94 31.17 21.25
N ALA A 114 6.77 30.53 21.24
CA ALA A 114 5.71 30.75 20.26
C ALA A 114 4.36 30.24 20.79
N LEU A 115 3.26 30.75 20.25
CA LEU A 115 1.92 30.27 20.60
C LEU A 115 1.81 28.77 20.30
N VAL A 116 1.50 27.97 21.31
CA VAL A 116 1.12 26.56 21.15
C VAL A 116 -0.37 26.42 21.36
N LYS A 117 -1.02 25.72 20.42
CA LYS A 117 -2.47 25.48 20.42
C LYS A 117 -2.77 24.00 20.28
N ASP A 118 -3.89 23.58 20.85
CA ASP A 118 -4.44 22.24 20.64
C ASP A 118 -5.13 22.19 19.26
N VAL A 119 -4.81 21.16 18.48
CA VAL A 119 -5.35 20.89 17.14
C VAL A 119 -5.79 19.45 17.07
N GLU A 120 -7.05 19.23 16.72
CA GLU A 120 -7.59 17.90 16.50
C GLU A 120 -7.16 17.36 15.14
N ARG A 121 -6.69 16.11 15.11
CA ARG A 121 -6.36 15.38 13.89
C ARG A 121 -6.81 13.94 13.94
N ALA A 122 -7.13 13.39 12.78
CA ALA A 122 -7.31 11.95 12.63
C ALA A 122 -5.99 11.31 12.20
N LEU A 123 -5.57 10.25 12.90
CA LEU A 123 -4.47 9.38 12.51
C LEU A 123 -4.99 7.98 12.17
N LEU A 124 -4.32 7.31 11.24
CA LEU A 124 -4.61 5.92 10.90
C LEU A 124 -3.57 5.00 11.50
N VAL A 125 -4.06 3.96 12.15
CA VAL A 125 -3.25 2.95 12.81
C VAL A 125 -3.56 1.59 12.21
N CYS A 126 -2.56 0.74 12.11
CA CYS A 126 -2.68 -0.65 11.73
C CYS A 126 -3.56 -1.41 12.73
N GLY A 127 -4.65 -2.01 12.28
CA GLY A 127 -5.55 -2.78 13.14
C GLY A 127 -4.97 -4.13 13.61
N LEU A 128 -3.83 -4.55 13.05
CA LEU A 128 -3.16 -5.81 13.43
C LEU A 128 -1.97 -5.59 14.37
N THR A 129 -1.21 -4.51 14.17
CA THR A 129 0.04 -4.26 14.89
C THR A 129 0.00 -3.03 15.79
N GLY A 130 -0.98 -2.13 15.62
CA GLY A 130 -1.07 -0.89 16.39
C GLY A 130 -0.09 0.22 15.95
N HIS A 131 0.69 0.03 14.88
CA HIS A 131 1.60 1.05 14.33
C HIS A 131 0.89 2.07 13.44
N LEU A 132 1.41 3.30 13.36
CA LEU A 132 0.91 4.32 12.44
C LEU A 132 1.07 3.89 10.98
N LEU A 133 0.03 4.18 10.19
CA LEU A 133 0.05 3.96 8.75
C LEU A 133 0.59 5.20 8.03
N PRO A 134 1.32 5.01 6.91
CA PRO A 134 1.81 6.12 6.12
C PRO A 134 0.67 7.01 5.59
N ARG A 135 0.94 8.30 5.41
CA ARG A 135 -0.01 9.33 4.97
C ARG A 135 -0.69 8.96 3.65
N GLU A 136 0.00 8.26 2.76
CA GLU A 136 -0.52 7.81 1.47
C GLU A 136 -1.73 6.88 1.61
N VAL A 137 -1.90 6.23 2.77
CA VAL A 137 -3.06 5.37 3.08
C VAL A 137 -4.30 6.20 3.42
N TYR A 138 -4.16 7.47 3.83
CA TYR A 138 -5.25 8.29 4.34
C TYR A 138 -6.25 8.68 3.24
N ASP A 139 -5.79 8.69 1.99
CA ASP A 139 -6.60 8.98 0.81
C ASP A 139 -7.33 7.74 0.27
N LEU A 140 -7.12 6.57 0.88
CA LEU A 140 -7.77 5.34 0.45
C LEU A 140 -9.21 5.25 0.99
N PRO A 141 -10.17 4.74 0.19
CA PRO A 141 -11.54 4.52 0.66
C PRO A 141 -11.57 3.57 1.86
N ARG A 142 -12.23 4.02 2.93
CA ARG A 142 -12.43 3.25 4.17
C ARG A 142 -13.82 2.64 4.21
N LEU A 143 -13.89 1.35 4.52
CA LEU A 143 -15.13 0.61 4.69
C LEU A 143 -15.44 0.47 6.18
N ALA A 144 -16.72 0.67 6.54
CA ALA A 144 -17.20 0.29 7.87
C ALA A 144 -17.28 -1.24 7.99
N PRO A 145 -17.15 -1.82 9.20
CA PRO A 145 -17.19 -3.27 9.40
C PRO A 145 -18.41 -3.97 8.78
N GLU A 146 -19.59 -3.36 8.88
CA GLU A 146 -20.84 -3.92 8.35
C GLU A 146 -20.84 -3.95 6.81
N LYS A 147 -20.24 -2.91 6.20
CA LYS A 147 -20.05 -2.82 4.74
C LYS A 147 -18.95 -3.77 4.25
N ALA A 148 -17.93 -4.02 5.07
CA ALA A 148 -16.88 -4.97 4.77
C ALA A 148 -17.45 -6.40 4.74
N ALA A 149 -18.26 -6.77 5.74
CA ALA A 149 -18.89 -8.09 5.83
C ALA A 149 -19.84 -8.38 4.64
N SER A 150 -20.55 -7.37 4.15
CA SER A 150 -21.42 -7.51 2.96
C SER A 150 -20.67 -7.53 1.62
N ASN A 151 -19.37 -7.22 1.59
CA ASN A 151 -18.53 -7.15 0.39
C ASN A 151 -17.56 -8.36 0.28
N LEU A 152 -17.92 -9.47 0.93
CA LEU A 152 -17.11 -10.67 1.12
C LEU A 152 -16.80 -11.49 -0.14
N PHE A 153 -17.45 -11.21 -1.28
CA PHE A 153 -17.29 -12.04 -2.47
C PHE A 153 -15.87 -12.00 -3.04
N GLY A 154 -15.05 -12.99 -2.65
CA GLY A 154 -13.67 -13.19 -3.11
C GLY A 154 -12.63 -12.29 -2.45
N ARG A 155 -12.85 -11.85 -1.21
CA ARG A 155 -11.88 -11.05 -0.42
C ARG A 155 -11.61 -11.74 0.92
N ARG A 156 -10.35 -11.80 1.32
CA ARG A 156 -9.96 -12.34 2.63
C ARG A 156 -9.96 -11.22 3.68
N PHE A 157 -10.37 -11.55 4.89
CA PHE A 157 -10.18 -10.68 6.05
C PHE A 157 -8.88 -11.03 6.74
N LEU A 158 -8.10 -10.01 7.09
CA LEU A 158 -7.03 -10.19 8.06
C LEU A 158 -7.63 -9.87 9.42
N GLU A 159 -7.92 -10.90 10.21
CA GLU A 159 -8.41 -10.73 11.57
C GLU A 159 -7.23 -10.51 12.54
N PRO A 160 -7.33 -9.59 13.50
CA PRO A 160 -6.42 -9.57 14.63
C PRO A 160 -6.62 -10.89 15.40
N ARG A 161 -5.55 -11.65 15.65
CA ARG A 161 -5.64 -12.87 16.46
C ARG A 161 -6.17 -12.53 17.86
N ASP A 162 -6.99 -13.42 18.42
CA ASP A 162 -7.55 -13.31 19.77
C ASP A 162 -6.57 -12.70 20.78
N GLY A 163 -6.99 -11.64 21.47
CA GLY A 163 -6.23 -11.05 22.58
C GLY A 163 -5.44 -9.78 22.27
N VAL A 164 -5.54 -9.19 21.07
CA VAL A 164 -5.04 -7.81 20.82
C VAL A 164 -6.19 -6.84 20.54
N PRO A 165 -7.05 -6.52 21.55
CA PRO A 165 -7.75 -5.26 21.50
C PRO A 165 -6.74 -4.15 21.86
N ASN A 166 -6.55 -3.21 20.94
CA ASN A 166 -6.28 -1.82 21.28
C ASN A 166 -5.16 -1.61 22.31
N ARG A 167 -3.91 -1.87 21.93
CA ARG A 167 -2.87 -0.91 22.27
C ARG A 167 -2.58 -0.15 20.99
N ILE A 168 -3.10 1.06 20.89
CA ILE A 168 -2.49 2.08 20.02
C ILE A 168 -1.07 2.22 20.58
N LEU A 169 -0.16 1.40 20.06
CA LEU A 169 1.17 1.22 20.63
C LEU A 169 1.94 2.50 20.35
N SER A 170 2.16 3.25 21.44
CA SER A 170 3.04 4.41 21.56
C SER A 170 3.00 5.39 20.38
N LEU A 171 1.93 6.17 20.29
CA LEU A 171 2.02 7.50 19.68
C LEU A 171 2.89 8.38 20.60
N ARG A 172 4.20 8.18 20.60
CA ARG A 172 5.17 9.01 21.31
C ARG A 172 5.93 9.83 20.26
N LEU A 173 5.53 11.09 20.07
CA LEU A 173 6.16 11.99 19.12
C LEU A 173 7.68 12.07 19.30
N ASP A 174 8.16 12.07 20.55
CA ASP A 174 9.59 12.14 20.85
C ASP A 174 10.36 10.92 20.35
N ALA A 175 9.79 9.71 20.51
CA ALA A 175 10.40 8.48 19.99
C ALA A 175 10.47 8.52 18.46
N MET A 176 9.37 8.94 17.81
CA MET A 176 9.31 9.05 16.35
C MET A 176 10.28 10.11 15.79
N ARG A 177 10.44 11.25 16.50
CA ARG A 177 11.42 12.28 16.14
C ARG A 177 12.86 11.78 16.31
N ASN A 178 13.14 10.99 17.35
CA ASN A 178 14.47 10.45 17.59
C ASN A 178 14.87 9.38 16.56
N GLU A 179 13.91 8.66 16.00
CA GLU A 179 14.15 7.58 15.01
C GLU A 179 14.43 8.10 13.58
N GLY A 180 13.98 9.31 13.21
CA GLY A 180 14.18 9.81 11.85
C GLY A 180 13.97 11.31 11.64
N GLY A 181 14.02 12.10 12.70
CA GLY A 181 13.93 13.56 12.63
C GLY A 181 12.59 14.07 12.10
N ARG A 182 12.62 15.18 11.35
CA ARG A 182 11.43 15.88 10.84
C ARG A 182 10.68 15.10 9.77
N GLU A 183 11.40 14.36 8.92
CA GLU A 183 10.81 13.61 7.81
C GLU A 183 10.02 12.39 8.29
N ALA A 184 10.39 11.82 9.44
CA ALA A 184 9.69 10.69 10.04
C ALA A 184 8.25 11.02 10.41
N LEU A 185 7.97 12.21 10.94
CA LEU A 185 6.60 12.62 11.32
C LEU A 185 5.73 12.92 10.09
N ALA A 186 6.29 13.61 9.09
CA ALA A 186 5.59 13.98 7.87
C ALA A 186 5.05 12.74 7.11
N ARG A 187 5.78 11.62 7.17
CA ARG A 187 5.36 10.33 6.64
C ARG A 187 4.03 9.84 7.21
N PHE A 188 3.68 10.21 8.43
CA PHE A 188 2.41 9.81 9.08
C PHE A 188 1.35 10.92 9.08
N GLY A 189 1.59 12.00 8.32
CA GLY A 189 0.68 13.14 8.27
C GLY A 189 0.71 14.03 9.51
N ILE A 190 1.74 13.90 10.36
CA ILE A 190 1.96 14.76 11.52
C ILE A 190 2.80 15.96 11.07
N PRO A 191 2.33 17.21 11.30
CA PRO A 191 3.04 18.41 10.87
C PRO A 191 4.33 18.64 11.66
N ASP A 192 5.25 19.44 11.11
CA ASP A 192 6.50 19.78 11.79
C ASP A 192 6.26 20.71 13.00
N GLU A 193 5.15 21.43 13.01
CA GLU A 193 4.70 22.24 14.15
C GLU A 193 4.26 21.41 15.36
N ALA A 194 3.99 20.11 15.23
CA ALA A 194 3.53 19.28 16.35
C ALA A 194 4.65 19.12 17.40
N VAL A 195 4.40 19.59 18.61
CA VAL A 195 5.36 19.53 19.74
C VAL A 195 5.02 18.42 20.73
N ALA A 196 3.75 18.09 20.92
CA ALA A 196 3.31 17.01 21.81
C ALA A 196 1.95 16.43 21.38
N ILE A 197 1.64 15.22 21.86
CA ILE A 197 0.28 14.67 21.82
C ILE A 197 -0.33 14.90 23.19
N ASN A 198 -1.40 15.69 23.25
CA ASN A 198 -2.12 15.99 24.49
C ASN A 198 -3.01 14.81 24.89
N SER A 199 -3.79 14.30 23.94
CA SER A 199 -4.71 13.19 24.18
C SER A 199 -4.93 12.35 22.93
N VAL A 200 -5.34 11.11 23.16
CA VAL A 200 -5.71 10.14 22.14
C VAL A 200 -7.15 9.73 22.45
N GLY A 201 -8.07 10.06 21.57
CA GLY A 201 -9.49 9.71 21.67
C GLY A 201 -9.79 8.28 21.26
N ASP A 202 -11.08 7.96 21.23
CA ASP A 202 -11.55 6.63 20.85
C ASP A 202 -11.22 6.31 19.39
N GLY A 203 -10.87 5.04 19.14
CA GLY A 203 -10.59 4.52 17.81
C GLY A 203 -11.84 3.97 17.13
N ILE A 204 -12.04 4.30 15.86
CA ILE A 204 -13.09 3.73 15.01
C ILE A 204 -12.47 2.68 14.09
N GLY A 205 -12.89 1.43 14.24
CA GLY A 205 -12.47 0.33 13.38
C GLY A 205 -13.01 0.50 11.94
N ARG A 206 -12.11 0.36 10.96
CA ARG A 206 -12.39 0.46 9.52
C ARG A 206 -11.60 -0.60 8.76
N PHE A 207 -11.92 -0.77 7.48
CA PHE A 207 -11.15 -1.61 6.56
C PHE A 207 -10.69 -0.82 5.33
N VAL A 208 -9.49 -1.13 4.85
CA VAL A 208 -8.95 -0.64 3.59
C VAL A 208 -8.73 -1.84 2.66
N GLU A 209 -9.12 -1.71 1.39
CA GLU A 209 -8.82 -2.73 0.40
C GLU A 209 -7.33 -2.71 0.04
N GLY A 210 -6.70 -3.86 0.14
CA GLY A 210 -5.28 -4.05 -0.15
C GLY A 210 -5.02 -5.32 -0.95
N GLY A 211 -3.75 -5.49 -1.31
CA GLY A 211 -3.24 -6.66 -1.97
C GLY A 211 -2.23 -7.35 -1.07
N LEU A 212 -2.46 -8.62 -0.77
CA LEU A 212 -1.52 -9.43 0.01
C LEU A 212 -0.66 -10.22 -0.95
N VAL A 213 0.64 -10.24 -0.71
CA VAL A 213 1.56 -11.19 -1.34
C VAL A 213 2.37 -11.89 -0.27
N LEU A 214 2.33 -13.22 -0.27
CA LEU A 214 3.19 -14.07 0.53
C LEU A 214 4.07 -14.89 -0.41
N ALA A 215 5.37 -14.89 -0.19
CA ALA A 215 6.34 -15.60 -1.02
C ALA A 215 7.38 -16.32 -0.17
N ALA A 216 7.92 -17.41 -0.71
CA ALA A 216 9.14 -18.01 -0.20
C ALA A 216 10.35 -17.25 -0.79
N ASP A 217 11.31 -16.89 0.06
CA ASP A 217 12.57 -16.28 -0.37
C ASP A 217 13.57 -17.34 -0.89
N PRO A 218 14.63 -16.94 -1.61
CA PRO A 218 15.65 -17.87 -2.10
C PRO A 218 16.41 -18.64 -1.01
N GLY A 219 16.51 -18.07 0.19
CA GLY A 219 17.13 -18.69 1.37
C GLY A 219 16.21 -19.66 2.11
N GLY A 220 14.96 -19.79 1.69
CA GLY A 220 13.94 -20.64 2.30
C GLY A 220 13.19 -20.01 3.48
N GLY A 221 13.33 -18.71 3.71
CA GLY A 221 12.48 -17.92 4.60
C GLY A 221 11.16 -17.52 3.95
N TRP A 222 10.28 -16.95 4.76
CA TRP A 222 9.00 -16.39 4.31
C TRP A 222 9.11 -14.87 4.22
N MET A 223 8.52 -14.30 3.18
CA MET A 223 8.33 -12.86 3.04
C MET A 223 6.86 -12.57 2.78
N GLY A 224 6.36 -11.53 3.44
CA GLY A 224 4.97 -11.11 3.36
C GLY A 224 4.91 -9.61 3.12
N GLU A 225 4.10 -9.20 2.17
CA GLU A 225 3.93 -7.80 1.81
C GLU A 225 2.45 -7.48 1.63
N LEU A 226 2.02 -6.39 2.27
CA LEU A 226 0.71 -5.81 2.07
C LEU A 226 0.82 -4.52 1.26
N ARG A 227 0.10 -4.46 0.15
CA ARG A 227 -0.03 -3.29 -0.71
C ARG A 227 -1.32 -2.55 -0.43
N LEU A 228 -1.20 -1.30 -0.02
CA LEU A 228 -2.33 -0.39 0.18
C LEU A 228 -2.27 0.69 -0.90
N GLY A 229 -3.18 0.63 -1.87
CA GLY A 229 -3.15 1.52 -3.03
C GLY A 229 -1.97 1.22 -3.99
N SER A 230 -1.50 2.26 -4.69
CA SER A 230 -0.45 2.13 -5.72
C SER A 230 0.97 2.40 -5.23
N ALA A 231 1.13 3.00 -4.04
CA ALA A 231 2.42 3.51 -3.56
C ALA A 231 2.88 2.86 -2.25
N THR A 232 1.96 2.42 -1.40
CA THR A 232 2.31 1.93 -0.06
C THR A 232 2.50 0.42 -0.05
N ALA A 233 3.70 -0.01 0.37
CA ALA A 233 4.00 -1.39 0.74
C ALA A 233 4.30 -1.43 2.24
N LEU A 234 3.71 -2.40 2.93
CA LEU A 234 4.00 -2.70 4.33
C LEU A 234 4.58 -4.11 4.37
N ALA A 235 5.82 -4.22 4.85
CA ALA A 235 6.39 -5.51 5.20
C ALA A 235 5.58 -6.11 6.35
N LEU A 236 5.33 -7.41 6.30
CA LEU A 236 4.57 -8.17 7.29
C LEU A 236 5.52 -8.99 8.18
N ASP A 237 6.72 -8.47 8.43
CA ASP A 237 7.72 -9.07 9.30
C ASP A 237 7.14 -9.18 10.73
N GLY A 238 7.09 -10.39 11.27
CA GLY A 238 6.43 -10.68 12.56
C GLY A 238 4.94 -11.01 12.49
N MET A 239 4.34 -10.94 11.30
CA MET A 239 2.95 -11.35 11.03
C MET A 239 2.85 -12.63 10.20
N LEU A 240 3.98 -13.16 9.72
CA LEU A 240 4.03 -14.33 8.85
C LEU A 240 3.41 -15.58 9.49
N ASP A 241 3.56 -15.76 10.80
CA ASP A 241 2.97 -16.87 11.54
C ASP A 241 1.43 -16.87 11.49
N LEU A 242 0.80 -15.74 11.17
CA LEU A 242 -0.65 -15.62 10.97
C LEU A 242 -1.05 -15.95 9.53
N LEU A 243 -0.19 -15.67 8.57
CA LEU A 243 -0.51 -15.70 7.13
C LEU A 243 -0.09 -17.01 6.45
N VAL A 244 0.98 -17.64 6.93
CA VAL A 244 1.48 -18.91 6.40
C VAL A 244 0.43 -20.03 6.53
N PRO A 245 -0.28 -20.21 7.68
CA PRO A 245 -1.34 -21.21 7.76
C PRO A 245 -2.48 -21.00 6.75
N GLU A 246 -2.84 -19.75 6.45
CA GLU A 246 -3.86 -19.46 5.42
C GLU A 246 -3.39 -19.82 4.01
N MET A 247 -2.10 -19.67 3.74
CA MET A 247 -1.50 -20.10 2.49
C MET A 247 -1.51 -21.63 2.40
N ASP A 248 -1.16 -22.34 3.48
CA ASP A 248 -1.20 -23.81 3.51
C ASP A 248 -2.61 -24.34 3.22
N ILE A 249 -3.64 -23.71 3.79
CA ILE A 249 -5.06 -24.02 3.51
C ILE A 249 -5.38 -23.80 2.03
N ALA A 250 -4.96 -22.67 1.46
CA ALA A 250 -5.21 -22.33 0.06
C ALA A 250 -4.54 -23.33 -0.91
N LEU A 251 -3.30 -23.75 -0.58
CA LEU A 251 -2.57 -24.76 -1.34
C LEU A 251 -3.24 -26.13 -1.24
N ALA A 252 -3.73 -26.52 -0.06
CA ALA A 252 -4.45 -27.78 0.14
C ALA A 252 -5.78 -27.79 -0.65
N GLN A 253 -6.55 -26.70 -0.62
CA GLN A 253 -7.78 -26.58 -1.41
C GLN A 253 -7.50 -26.63 -2.91
N SER A 254 -6.41 -26.00 -3.36
CA SER A 254 -5.97 -26.05 -4.75
C SER A 254 -5.52 -27.45 -5.18
N HIS A 255 -4.86 -28.19 -4.29
CA HIS A 255 -4.48 -29.59 -4.49
C HIS A 255 -5.71 -30.48 -4.75
N ASP A 256 -6.80 -30.25 -4.01
CA ASP A 256 -8.07 -30.95 -4.19
C ASP A 256 -8.82 -30.50 -5.45
N ALA A 257 -8.49 -29.32 -5.99
CA ALA A 257 -9.06 -28.78 -7.21
C ALA A 257 -8.22 -29.06 -8.48
N ARG A 258 -7.07 -29.76 -8.37
CA ARG A 258 -6.11 -29.92 -9.48
C ARG A 258 -6.72 -30.48 -10.77
N ASP A 259 -7.60 -31.48 -10.65
CA ASP A 259 -8.18 -32.15 -11.82
C ASP A 259 -9.15 -31.22 -12.54
N ARG A 260 -9.90 -30.42 -11.77
CA ARG A 260 -10.79 -29.41 -12.33
C ARG A 260 -10.01 -28.27 -12.97
N LEU A 261 -8.88 -27.88 -12.39
CA LEU A 261 -7.96 -26.91 -12.98
C LEU A 261 -7.39 -27.42 -14.30
N ALA A 262 -6.95 -28.69 -14.35
CA ALA A 262 -6.47 -29.33 -15.57
C ALA A 262 -7.55 -29.38 -16.65
N GLN A 263 -8.78 -29.77 -16.29
CA GLN A 263 -9.93 -29.78 -17.21
C GLN A 263 -10.26 -28.38 -17.73
N ALA A 264 -10.21 -27.36 -16.87
CA ALA A 264 -10.47 -25.98 -17.26
C ALA A 264 -9.38 -25.44 -18.20
N LEU A 265 -8.10 -25.73 -17.93
CA LEU A 265 -6.99 -25.40 -18.83
C LEU A 265 -7.13 -26.10 -20.18
N ALA A 266 -7.49 -27.38 -20.18
CA ALA A 266 -7.75 -28.14 -21.41
C ALA A 266 -8.94 -27.58 -22.20
N ALA A 267 -10.00 -27.15 -21.53
CA ALA A 267 -11.14 -26.47 -22.16
C ALA A 267 -10.74 -25.12 -22.81
N HIS A 268 -9.66 -24.51 -22.32
CA HIS A 268 -9.02 -23.34 -22.94
C HIS A 268 -7.94 -23.72 -23.98
N GLY A 269 -7.81 -24.99 -24.34
CA GLY A 269 -6.87 -25.48 -25.36
C GLY A 269 -5.41 -25.50 -24.93
N VAL A 270 -5.14 -25.53 -23.61
CA VAL A 270 -3.80 -25.70 -23.04
C VAL A 270 -3.59 -27.19 -22.76
N ALA A 271 -2.63 -27.82 -23.46
CA ALA A 271 -2.26 -29.21 -23.23
C ALA A 271 -1.13 -29.29 -22.19
N LEU A 272 -1.31 -30.13 -21.17
CA LEU A 272 -0.37 -30.27 -20.05
C LEU A 272 0.39 -31.60 -20.11
N GLU A 273 1.65 -31.59 -19.66
CA GLU A 273 2.40 -32.81 -19.31
C GLU A 273 1.91 -33.31 -17.94
N GLY A 274 0.87 -34.13 -17.95
CA GLY A 274 0.25 -34.65 -16.74
C GLY A 274 -0.61 -33.63 -16.00
N ALA A 275 -1.03 -33.99 -14.79
CA ALA A 275 -1.84 -33.12 -13.94
C ALA A 275 -0.97 -32.06 -13.24
N PRO A 276 -1.50 -30.84 -12.99
CA PRO A 276 -0.84 -29.89 -12.10
C PRO A 276 -0.52 -30.52 -10.76
N PHE A 277 0.65 -30.19 -10.20
CA PHE A 277 1.08 -30.69 -8.89
C PHE A 277 1.36 -29.52 -7.95
N VAL A 278 1.21 -29.75 -6.65
CA VAL A 278 1.44 -28.74 -5.62
C VAL A 278 2.82 -28.95 -5.03
N SER A 279 3.64 -27.90 -5.04
CA SER A 279 4.93 -27.81 -4.38
C SER A 279 4.80 -26.81 -3.23
N GLU A 280 5.04 -27.26 -2.00
CA GLU A 280 4.86 -26.48 -0.76
C GLU A 280 5.49 -25.08 -0.80
N ARG A 281 6.62 -24.93 -1.52
CA ARG A 281 7.35 -23.66 -1.64
C ARG A 281 7.38 -23.04 -3.03
N ARG A 282 6.65 -23.64 -3.99
CA ARG A 282 6.61 -23.15 -5.38
C ARG A 282 5.20 -23.03 -5.95
N GLY A 283 4.18 -23.37 -5.17
CA GLY A 283 2.78 -23.22 -5.55
C GLY A 283 2.32 -24.38 -6.41
N ILE A 284 1.35 -24.12 -7.26
CA ILE A 284 0.83 -25.12 -8.21
C ILE A 284 1.68 -25.03 -9.47
N GLU A 285 2.38 -26.11 -9.81
CA GLU A 285 3.20 -26.17 -11.02
C GLU A 285 2.50 -27.03 -12.07
N ALA A 286 2.55 -26.58 -13.32
CA ALA A 286 2.17 -27.39 -14.47
C ALA A 286 3.08 -27.11 -15.66
N ARG A 287 3.32 -28.14 -16.47
CA ARG A 287 4.11 -28.02 -17.68
C ARG A 287 3.21 -28.11 -18.90
N VAL A 288 3.40 -27.20 -19.84
CA VAL A 288 2.62 -27.06 -21.06
C VAL A 288 3.39 -27.66 -22.22
N THR A 289 2.74 -28.55 -22.97
CA THR A 289 3.34 -29.28 -24.10
C THR A 289 2.82 -28.81 -25.44
N ALA A 290 1.59 -28.31 -25.50
CA ALA A 290 1.01 -27.78 -26.72
C ALA A 290 -0.06 -26.73 -26.44
N LEU A 291 -0.35 -25.94 -27.47
CA LEU A 291 -1.26 -24.81 -27.41
C LEU A 291 -2.15 -24.77 -28.66
N ALA A 292 -3.46 -24.90 -28.46
CA ALA A 292 -4.46 -24.71 -29.50
C ALA A 292 -5.73 -24.03 -28.92
N PRO A 293 -5.61 -22.80 -28.39
CA PRO A 293 -6.68 -22.18 -27.66
C PRO A 293 -7.74 -21.72 -28.68
N PRO A 294 -9.01 -22.10 -28.51
CA PRO A 294 -10.06 -21.72 -29.45
C PRO A 294 -10.31 -20.20 -29.46
N LYS A 295 -9.86 -19.51 -28.40
CA LYS A 295 -9.87 -18.04 -28.23
C LYS A 295 -8.63 -17.63 -27.43
N PRO A 296 -8.12 -16.40 -27.60
CA PRO A 296 -7.03 -15.89 -26.78
C PRO A 296 -7.31 -16.04 -25.28
N LEU A 297 -6.40 -16.68 -24.56
CA LEU A 297 -6.46 -16.81 -23.10
C LEU A 297 -5.69 -15.66 -22.46
N THR A 298 -6.42 -14.78 -21.77
CA THR A 298 -5.81 -13.69 -21.01
C THR A 298 -5.88 -13.98 -19.51
N LEU A 299 -4.76 -13.83 -18.83
CA LEU A 299 -4.61 -14.02 -17.38
C LEU A 299 -4.16 -12.70 -16.76
N GLN A 300 -5.01 -12.20 -15.85
CA GLN A 300 -4.83 -10.90 -15.18
C GLN A 300 -4.56 -9.74 -16.16
N GLY A 301 -5.26 -9.74 -17.29
CA GLY A 301 -5.19 -8.67 -18.30
C GLY A 301 -4.01 -8.78 -19.28
N ARG A 302 -3.21 -9.84 -19.21
CA ARG A 302 -2.10 -10.11 -20.15
C ARG A 302 -2.28 -11.44 -20.86
N SER A 303 -1.56 -11.65 -21.95
CA SER A 303 -1.51 -12.97 -22.56
C SER A 303 -0.92 -13.98 -21.58
N TRP A 304 -1.54 -15.15 -21.45
CA TRP A 304 -1.03 -16.22 -20.59
C TRP A 304 0.39 -16.65 -20.97
N LEU A 305 0.77 -16.55 -22.26
CA LEU A 305 2.12 -16.86 -22.75
C LEU A 305 3.18 -15.95 -22.14
N SER A 306 2.85 -14.67 -21.91
CA SER A 306 3.77 -13.74 -21.26
C SER A 306 4.10 -14.17 -19.82
N ARG A 307 3.31 -15.06 -19.20
CA ARG A 307 3.57 -15.59 -17.85
C ARG A 307 4.31 -16.92 -17.83
N LEU A 308 4.46 -17.55 -18.99
CA LEU A 308 5.07 -18.88 -19.12
C LEU A 308 6.57 -18.84 -18.78
N GLY A 309 7.00 -19.76 -17.93
CA GLY A 309 8.42 -20.04 -17.68
C GLY A 309 9.02 -20.84 -18.83
N THR A 310 10.27 -20.54 -19.15
CA THR A 310 11.08 -21.26 -20.15
C THR A 310 12.41 -21.64 -19.50
N PRO A 311 13.28 -22.41 -20.18
CA PRO A 311 14.62 -22.69 -19.65
C PRO A 311 15.44 -21.43 -19.31
N ASP A 312 15.17 -20.32 -20.01
CA ASP A 312 15.92 -19.07 -19.88
C ASP A 312 15.20 -18.01 -19.02
N GLN A 313 13.94 -18.22 -18.66
CA GLN A 313 13.16 -17.22 -17.92
C GLN A 313 12.22 -17.85 -16.88
N PRO A 314 12.14 -17.32 -15.66
CA PRO A 314 11.23 -17.84 -14.65
C PRO A 314 9.77 -17.62 -15.04
N ALA A 315 8.90 -18.57 -14.65
CA ALA A 315 7.46 -18.41 -14.75
C ALA A 315 6.98 -17.26 -13.83
N LEU A 316 6.02 -16.47 -14.31
CA LEU A 316 5.32 -15.49 -13.47
C LEU A 316 4.11 -16.15 -12.83
N PRO A 317 3.75 -15.78 -11.59
CA PRO A 317 2.61 -16.36 -10.92
C PRO A 317 1.31 -15.96 -11.60
N ILE A 318 0.42 -16.94 -11.70
CA ILE A 318 -0.99 -16.78 -12.02
C ILE A 318 -1.72 -16.94 -10.70
N TRP A 319 -2.30 -15.87 -10.18
CA TRP A 319 -2.97 -15.83 -8.87
C TRP A 319 -4.50 -15.71 -8.97
N GLU A 320 -5.02 -15.66 -10.20
CA GLU A 320 -6.45 -15.67 -10.46
C GLU A 320 -6.70 -16.44 -11.75
N PHE A 321 -7.47 -17.52 -11.66
CA PHE A 321 -7.90 -18.29 -12.82
C PHE A 321 -9.39 -18.62 -12.70
N ARG A 322 -10.21 -17.87 -13.42
CA ARG A 322 -11.67 -18.00 -13.33
C ARG A 322 -12.20 -19.00 -14.34
N ALA A 323 -12.80 -20.08 -13.85
CA ALA A 323 -13.52 -21.05 -14.65
C ALA A 323 -14.91 -21.32 -14.08
N THR A 324 -15.74 -22.01 -14.85
CA THR A 324 -17.05 -22.48 -14.40
C THR A 324 -16.86 -23.67 -13.45
N GLY A 325 -17.33 -23.52 -12.21
CA GLY A 325 -17.30 -24.59 -11.21
C GLY A 325 -18.44 -25.61 -11.39
N PRO A 326 -18.52 -26.63 -10.51
CA PRO A 326 -19.57 -27.67 -10.56
C PRO A 326 -21.00 -27.12 -10.50
N ASP A 327 -21.18 -25.97 -9.83
CA ASP A 327 -22.47 -25.30 -9.66
C ASP A 327 -22.84 -24.36 -10.84
N ASP A 328 -22.14 -24.48 -11.97
CA ASP A 328 -22.26 -23.60 -13.15
C ASP A 328 -21.99 -22.11 -12.88
N ARG A 329 -21.33 -21.80 -11.76
CA ARG A 329 -20.91 -20.44 -11.39
C ARG A 329 -19.44 -20.24 -11.71
N ARG A 330 -19.10 -19.12 -12.35
CA ARG A 330 -17.70 -18.69 -12.50
C ARG A 330 -17.11 -18.38 -11.13
N ARG A 331 -16.04 -19.09 -10.76
CA ARG A 331 -15.28 -18.86 -9.54
C ARG A 331 -13.79 -18.88 -9.86
N ASP A 332 -13.00 -18.24 -9.01
CA ASP A 332 -11.56 -18.40 -9.07
C ASP A 332 -11.20 -19.83 -8.60
N MET A 333 -10.46 -20.58 -9.42
CA MET A 333 -10.08 -21.96 -9.13
C MET A 333 -8.86 -22.06 -8.21
N LEU A 334 -8.12 -20.97 -8.05
CA LEU A 334 -6.89 -20.94 -7.26
C LEU A 334 -7.12 -20.44 -5.84
N ASP A 335 -8.26 -19.77 -5.61
CA ASP A 335 -8.62 -19.16 -4.33
C ASP A 335 -7.47 -18.33 -3.71
N GLY A 336 -6.71 -17.60 -4.54
CA GLY A 336 -5.55 -16.79 -4.14
C GLY A 336 -4.21 -17.53 -4.10
N ALA A 337 -4.17 -18.85 -4.24
CA ALA A 337 -2.92 -19.58 -4.47
C ALA A 337 -2.31 -19.21 -5.84
N CYS A 338 -0.99 -19.33 -5.96
CA CYS A 338 -0.29 -19.08 -7.21
C CYS A 338 -0.07 -20.36 -8.01
N MET A 339 -0.37 -20.30 -9.30
CA MET A 339 -0.01 -21.30 -10.31
C MET A 339 1.12 -20.79 -11.21
N TYR A 340 2.02 -21.69 -11.57
CA TYR A 340 3.15 -21.45 -12.46
C TYR A 340 3.08 -22.43 -13.62
N LEU A 341 3.07 -21.86 -14.83
CA LEU A 341 3.12 -22.63 -16.07
C LEU A 341 4.52 -22.55 -16.65
N SER A 342 5.06 -23.69 -17.08
CA SER A 342 6.36 -23.78 -17.74
C SER A 342 6.27 -24.56 -19.04
N THR A 343 7.21 -24.35 -19.95
CA THR A 343 7.34 -25.15 -21.18
C THR A 343 8.81 -25.30 -21.55
N ASP A 344 9.13 -26.39 -22.23
CA ASP A 344 10.38 -26.62 -22.95
C ASP A 344 10.17 -26.69 -24.47
N GLU A 345 8.93 -26.52 -24.95
CA GLU A 345 8.63 -26.53 -26.37
C GLU A 345 9.28 -25.29 -27.03
N PRO A 346 10.21 -25.45 -27.99
CA PRO A 346 10.99 -24.34 -28.56
C PRO A 346 10.18 -23.19 -29.17
N ALA A 347 9.08 -23.47 -29.86
CA ALA A 347 8.19 -22.48 -30.45
C ALA A 347 7.46 -21.69 -29.36
N LEU A 348 6.92 -22.38 -28.34
CA LEU A 348 6.27 -21.71 -27.21
C LEU A 348 7.27 -20.88 -26.38
N CYS A 349 8.49 -21.39 -26.18
CA CYS A 349 9.56 -20.67 -25.51
C CYS A 349 9.87 -19.34 -26.23
N ARG A 350 10.00 -19.39 -27.55
CA ARG A 350 10.30 -18.21 -28.38
C ARG A 350 9.18 -17.18 -28.29
N ASP A 351 7.94 -17.62 -28.41
CA ASP A 351 6.76 -16.76 -28.36
C ASP A 351 6.58 -16.13 -26.96
N ALA A 352 6.69 -16.94 -25.90
CA ALA A 352 6.60 -16.47 -24.52
C ALA A 352 7.67 -15.42 -24.19
N ARG A 353 8.91 -15.62 -24.67
CA ARG A 353 10.01 -14.68 -24.46
C ARG A 353 9.80 -13.36 -25.19
N ALA A 354 9.34 -13.39 -26.44
CA ALA A 354 9.03 -12.18 -27.20
C ALA A 354 7.98 -11.31 -26.49
N LEU A 355 6.87 -11.92 -26.05
CA LEU A 355 5.82 -11.21 -25.33
C LEU A 355 6.28 -10.72 -23.95
N ARG A 356 7.11 -11.50 -23.24
CA ARG A 356 7.70 -11.11 -21.95
C ARG A 356 8.54 -9.84 -22.09
N ILE A 357 9.45 -9.80 -23.07
CA ILE A 357 10.34 -8.66 -23.32
C ILE A 357 9.53 -7.40 -23.61
N ALA A 358 8.53 -7.51 -24.49
CA ALA A 358 7.64 -6.39 -24.80
C ALA A 358 6.91 -5.90 -23.54
N GLY A 359 6.28 -6.80 -22.80
CA GLY A 359 5.55 -6.46 -21.57
C GLY A 359 6.44 -5.78 -20.50
N GLU A 360 7.65 -6.30 -20.28
CA GLU A 360 8.62 -5.74 -19.35
C GLU A 360 9.13 -4.36 -19.79
N ALA A 361 9.30 -4.11 -21.09
CA ALA A 361 9.66 -2.80 -21.60
C ALA A 361 8.57 -1.76 -21.29
N ALA A 362 7.29 -2.10 -21.49
CA ALA A 362 6.20 -1.21 -21.09
C ALA A 362 6.17 -0.99 -19.57
N ASP A 363 6.37 -2.03 -18.76
CA ASP A 363 6.37 -1.89 -17.30
C ASP A 363 7.50 -0.99 -16.81
N ARG A 364 8.72 -1.14 -17.37
CA ARG A 364 9.85 -0.25 -17.10
C ARG A 364 9.53 1.19 -17.48
N TRP A 365 8.96 1.43 -18.66
CA TRP A 365 8.57 2.77 -19.09
C TRP A 365 7.54 3.42 -18.15
N TYR A 366 6.53 2.65 -17.72
CA TYR A 366 5.52 3.14 -16.77
C TYR A 366 6.07 3.39 -15.37
N ALA A 367 7.10 2.63 -14.96
CA ALA A 367 7.81 2.84 -13.69
C ALA A 367 8.71 4.08 -13.73
N THR A 368 9.22 4.46 -14.90
CA THR A 368 10.02 5.69 -15.06
C THR A 368 9.18 6.93 -14.75
N PRO A 369 9.66 7.86 -13.89
CA PRO A 369 8.96 9.11 -13.60
C PRO A 369 8.66 9.88 -14.87
N ARG A 370 7.48 10.50 -14.98
CA ARG A 370 7.02 11.18 -16.21
C ARG A 370 8.04 12.20 -16.74
N ALA A 371 8.71 12.94 -15.86
CA ALA A 371 9.73 13.93 -16.21
C ALA A 371 11.03 13.33 -16.80
N LYS A 372 11.24 12.02 -16.66
CA LYS A 372 12.43 11.29 -17.13
C LYS A 372 12.16 10.40 -18.34
N ARG A 373 10.93 10.38 -18.87
CA ARG A 373 10.58 9.56 -20.03
C ARG A 373 11.07 10.26 -21.29
N ALA A 374 11.98 9.62 -22.02
CA ALA A 374 12.61 10.16 -23.22
C ALA A 374 11.88 9.79 -24.51
N ALA A 375 11.23 8.63 -24.56
CA ALA A 375 10.51 8.12 -25.74
C ALA A 375 9.07 7.67 -25.39
N THR A 376 8.33 7.19 -26.39
CA THR A 376 7.01 6.57 -26.19
C THR A 376 7.16 5.14 -25.66
N VAL A 377 6.08 4.55 -25.11
CA VAL A 377 6.09 3.14 -24.68
C VAL A 377 6.43 2.22 -25.84
N GLY A 378 5.85 2.48 -27.02
CA GLY A 378 6.08 1.71 -28.23
C GLY A 378 7.54 1.73 -28.68
N ALA A 379 8.21 2.89 -28.66
CA ALA A 379 9.62 3.00 -29.00
C ALA A 379 10.51 2.18 -28.05
N ASP A 380 10.31 2.32 -26.72
CA ASP A 380 11.04 1.51 -25.73
C ASP A 380 10.79 0.00 -25.91
N MET A 381 9.59 -0.40 -26.34
CA MET A 381 9.26 -1.78 -26.67
C MET A 381 9.99 -2.27 -27.92
N CYS A 382 10.00 -1.49 -29.01
CA CYS A 382 10.71 -1.83 -30.24
C CYS A 382 12.21 -1.99 -29.98
N ASP A 383 12.84 -1.02 -29.30
CA ASP A 383 14.27 -1.06 -28.95
C ASP A 383 14.61 -2.33 -28.15
N ALA A 384 13.77 -2.68 -27.16
CA ALA A 384 13.98 -3.87 -26.34
C ALA A 384 13.82 -5.18 -27.13
N LEU A 385 12.87 -5.24 -28.07
CA LEU A 385 12.65 -6.40 -28.93
C LEU A 385 13.80 -6.57 -29.92
N GLU A 386 14.22 -5.51 -30.60
CA GLU A 386 15.30 -5.53 -31.56
C GLU A 386 16.65 -5.88 -30.92
N ALA A 387 16.94 -5.30 -29.75
CA ALA A 387 18.13 -5.64 -28.97
C ALA A 387 18.17 -7.13 -28.57
N ALA A 388 17.00 -7.77 -28.44
CA ALA A 388 16.87 -9.20 -28.16
C ALA A 388 16.74 -10.07 -29.43
N GLY A 389 16.85 -9.48 -30.62
CA GLY A 389 16.79 -10.18 -31.91
C GLY A 389 15.38 -10.53 -32.38
N TYR A 390 14.35 -9.84 -31.89
CA TYR A 390 12.95 -10.01 -32.30
C TYR A 390 12.50 -8.87 -33.22
N GLU A 391 11.76 -9.21 -34.26
CA GLU A 391 11.12 -8.25 -35.17
C GLU A 391 9.79 -7.75 -34.55
N PRO A 392 9.63 -6.44 -34.25
CA PRO A 392 8.43 -5.92 -33.59
C PRO A 392 7.12 -6.28 -34.31
N GLY A 393 7.11 -6.23 -35.65
CA GLY A 393 5.95 -6.62 -36.46
C GLY A 393 5.50 -8.07 -36.26
N ARG A 394 6.45 -9.01 -36.06
CA ARG A 394 6.10 -10.41 -35.73
C ARG A 394 5.55 -10.54 -34.31
N VAL A 395 6.10 -9.78 -33.37
CA VAL A 395 5.62 -9.76 -31.97
C VAL A 395 4.22 -9.15 -31.88
N ARG A 396 3.89 -8.20 -32.75
CA ARG A 396 2.53 -7.64 -32.90
C ARG A 396 1.51 -8.70 -33.33
N VAL A 397 1.82 -9.45 -34.40
CA VAL A 397 0.98 -10.58 -34.87
C VAL A 397 0.84 -11.63 -33.77
N LEU A 398 1.91 -11.89 -33.02
CA LEU A 398 1.88 -12.80 -31.88
C LEU A 398 0.96 -12.30 -30.75
N ALA A 399 1.04 -11.01 -30.42
CA ALA A 399 0.20 -10.37 -29.40
C ALA A 399 -1.27 -10.41 -29.80
N GLU A 400 -1.60 -10.16 -31.08
CA GLU A 400 -2.97 -10.29 -31.60
C GLU A 400 -3.49 -11.72 -31.45
N ARG A 401 -2.71 -12.71 -31.93
CA ARG A 401 -3.06 -14.13 -31.86
C ARG A 401 -3.33 -14.61 -30.44
N HIS A 402 -2.59 -14.10 -29.46
CA HIS A 402 -2.68 -14.52 -28.07
C HIS A 402 -3.35 -13.50 -27.13
N GLY A 403 -3.97 -12.47 -27.71
CA GLY A 403 -4.81 -11.49 -27.01
C GLY A 403 -4.06 -10.58 -26.04
N ASP A 404 -2.77 -10.29 -26.28
CA ASP A 404 -2.02 -9.32 -25.48
C ASP A 404 -2.36 -7.89 -25.90
N GLY A 405 -3.50 -7.38 -25.43
CA GLY A 405 -3.99 -6.05 -25.80
C GLY A 405 -3.07 -4.91 -25.35
N GLN A 406 -2.25 -5.10 -24.32
CA GLN A 406 -1.28 -4.09 -23.88
C GLN A 406 -0.14 -3.97 -24.88
N VAL A 407 0.46 -5.09 -25.28
CA VAL A 407 1.54 -5.11 -26.28
C VAL A 407 1.03 -4.61 -27.62
N LEU A 408 -0.13 -5.11 -28.06
CA LEU A 408 -0.75 -4.72 -29.33
C LEU A 408 -0.94 -3.21 -29.42
N ARG A 409 -1.56 -2.60 -28.41
CA ARG A 409 -1.83 -1.16 -28.36
C ARG A 409 -0.56 -0.31 -28.53
N HIS A 410 0.54 -0.69 -27.91
CA HIS A 410 1.76 0.12 -27.91
C HIS A 410 2.64 -0.10 -29.13
N LEU A 411 2.61 -1.28 -29.74
CA LEU A 411 3.30 -1.52 -31.01
C LEU A 411 2.57 -0.82 -32.18
N ASP A 412 1.22 -0.73 -32.13
CA ASP A 412 0.44 0.03 -33.12
C ASP A 412 0.70 1.55 -33.06
N GLU A 413 1.10 2.09 -31.90
CA GLU A 413 1.42 3.52 -31.72
C GLU A 413 2.67 3.98 -32.51
N VAL A 414 3.57 3.05 -32.87
CA VAL A 414 4.82 3.37 -33.59
C VAL A 414 4.61 3.38 -35.11
N GLU A 415 3.84 2.42 -35.64
CA GLU A 415 3.55 2.34 -37.09
C GLU A 415 2.82 3.61 -37.60
N LEU A 416 2.00 4.25 -36.77
CA LEU A 416 1.26 5.48 -37.12
C LEU A 416 2.11 6.76 -37.13
N VAL A 417 3.35 6.72 -36.61
CA VAL A 417 4.28 7.87 -36.60
C VAL A 417 5.23 7.80 -37.80
N GLU A 418 5.44 6.61 -38.37
CA GLU A 418 6.30 6.37 -39.53
C GLU A 418 5.55 6.37 -40.88
N SER A 419 4.21 6.31 -40.86
CA SER A 419 3.31 6.45 -42.02
C SER A 419 2.79 7.88 -42.19
#